data_AF-A0A2G9UAS6-F1
#
_entry.id   AF-A0A2G9UAS6-F1
#
_cell.length_a   1.000
_cell.length_b   1.000
_cell.length_c   1.000
_cell.angle_alpha   90.00
_cell.angle_beta   90.00
_cell.angle_gamma   90.00
#
_symmetry.space_group_name_H-M   'P 1'
#
loop_
_entity.id
_entity.type
_entity.pdbx_description
1 polymer ?
#
loop_
_entity_poly.entity_id
_entity_poly.type
_entity_poly.pdbx_seq_one_letter_code
_entity_poly.pdbx_strand_id
1 'polypeptide(L)'
;QAITMENDLSIEIGRRRRAGWATFNKYLDVLTDRRLDARVKARVFNAHVLPALTYGSGTWSTIKEEERKLTSTQRAMVRKMCAVTLMHKIPASEIRRRTGVRDVIETTYDSKKRWAGHVVRLNDNRWTSRVNNWYPRGNELVIVIRCKSKKVNLEVQRSEKFILK
;
A
#
# COMPACT_ATOMS: atom_id res chain seq x y z
N GLN A 1 15.63 10.32 12.93
CA GLN A 1 14.77 10.59 11.75
C GLN A 1 15.16 11.96 11.22
N ALA A 2 15.49 12.12 9.94
CA ALA A 2 15.74 13.44 9.35
C ALA A 2 14.42 13.98 8.84
N ILE A 3 13.89 15.01 9.50
CA ILE A 3 12.68 15.74 9.11
C ILE A 3 13.19 16.97 8.35
N THR A 4 13.43 16.81 7.04
CA THR A 4 13.73 17.92 6.14
C THR A 4 12.43 18.59 5.73
N MET A 5 12.40 19.92 5.67
CA MET A 5 11.22 20.72 5.28
C MET A 5 10.75 20.42 3.85
N GLU A 6 11.63 19.87 3.02
CA GLU A 6 11.32 19.22 1.76
C GLU A 6 11.00 17.76 2.04
N ASN A 7 9.71 17.44 2.20
CA ASN A 7 9.19 16.09 2.29
C ASN A 7 9.30 15.40 0.91
N ASP A 8 10.53 15.20 0.43
CA ASP A 8 10.78 14.49 -0.81
C ASP A 8 10.45 12.99 -0.61
N LEU A 9 9.25 12.65 -1.07
CA LEU A 9 8.74 11.29 -1.07
C LEU A 9 9.72 10.31 -1.72
N SER A 10 10.51 10.76 -2.70
CA SER A 10 11.47 9.91 -3.40
C SER A 10 12.54 9.35 -2.46
N ILE A 11 13.04 10.19 -1.54
CA ILE A 11 14.05 9.82 -0.54
C ILE A 11 13.48 8.82 0.46
N GLU A 12 12.26 9.08 0.94
CA GLU A 12 11.59 8.18 1.89
C GLU A 12 11.29 6.82 1.26
N ILE A 13 10.78 6.79 0.02
CA ILE A 13 10.59 5.54 -0.73
C ILE A 13 11.92 4.81 -0.92
N GLY A 14 13.01 5.53 -1.19
CA GLY A 14 14.37 4.97 -1.24
C GLY A 14 14.77 4.30 0.08
N ARG A 15 14.50 4.95 1.22
CA ARG A 15 14.75 4.38 2.57
C ARG A 15 13.92 3.12 2.79
N ARG A 16 12.63 3.12 2.45
CA ARG A 16 11.74 1.97 2.62
C ARG A 16 12.13 0.78 1.75
N ARG A 17 12.56 1.02 0.52
CA ARG A 17 13.11 -0.03 -0.35
C ARG A 17 14.34 -0.69 0.28
N ARG A 18 15.27 0.10 0.83
CA ARG A 18 16.43 -0.43 1.56
C ARG A 18 16.03 -1.21 2.80
N ALA A 19 15.09 -0.70 3.60
CA ALA A 19 14.58 -1.41 4.78
C ALA A 19 13.89 -2.73 4.42
N GLY A 20 13.10 -2.76 3.34
CA GLY A 20 12.50 -3.96 2.80
C GLY A 20 13.54 -4.99 2.38
N TRP A 21 14.60 -4.58 1.67
CA TRP A 21 15.70 -5.45 1.31
C TRP A 21 16.49 -5.96 2.52
N ALA A 22 16.77 -5.11 3.50
CA ALA A 22 17.43 -5.53 4.73
C ALA A 22 16.61 -6.60 5.46
N THR A 23 15.30 -6.39 5.57
CA THR A 23 14.38 -7.36 6.19
C THR A 23 14.30 -8.65 5.39
N PHE A 24 14.25 -8.57 4.06
CA PHE A 24 14.26 -9.75 3.19
C PHE A 24 15.55 -10.55 3.33
N ASN A 25 16.71 -9.87 3.37
CA ASN A 25 18.01 -10.52 3.53
C ASN A 25 18.16 -11.18 4.91
N LYS A 26 17.54 -10.62 5.96
CA LYS A 26 17.50 -11.23 7.29
C LYS A 26 16.81 -12.59 7.30
N TYR A 27 15.78 -12.77 6.48
CA TYR A 27 15.00 -14.02 6.36
C TYR A 27 15.31 -14.78 5.06
N LEU A 28 16.47 -14.53 4.46
CA LEU A 28 16.81 -15.06 3.15
C LEU A 28 16.85 -16.59 3.13
N ASP A 29 17.37 -17.17 4.20
CA ASP A 29 17.43 -18.61 4.47
C ASP A 29 16.04 -19.25 4.40
N VAL A 30 15.08 -18.74 5.17
CA VAL A 30 13.70 -19.22 5.22
C VAL A 30 12.98 -18.98 3.90
N LEU A 31 13.16 -17.81 3.29
CA LEU A 31 12.46 -17.45 2.05
C LEU A 31 12.98 -18.24 0.84
N THR A 32 14.25 -18.64 0.84
CA THR A 32 14.88 -19.35 -0.29
C THR A 32 14.84 -20.88 -0.11
N ASP A 33 14.61 -21.38 1.11
CA ASP A 33 14.59 -22.82 1.39
C ASP A 33 13.57 -23.56 0.50
N ARG A 34 14.04 -24.49 -0.33
CA ARG A 34 13.20 -25.28 -1.26
C ARG A 34 12.26 -26.25 -0.55
N ARG A 35 12.54 -26.60 0.71
CA ARG A 35 11.75 -27.54 1.51
C ARG A 35 10.46 -26.90 2.04
N LEU A 36 10.43 -25.59 2.15
CA LEU A 36 9.28 -24.86 2.68
C LEU A 36 8.24 -24.60 1.59
N ASP A 37 6.98 -24.83 1.94
CA ASP A 37 5.86 -24.53 1.07
C ASP A 37 5.76 -23.03 0.75
N ALA A 38 5.28 -22.73 -0.46
CA ALA A 38 5.12 -21.35 -0.94
C ALA A 38 4.22 -20.52 -0.03
N ARG A 39 3.21 -21.13 0.60
CA ARG A 39 2.29 -20.43 1.52
C ARG A 39 2.99 -19.96 2.79
N VAL A 40 3.91 -20.77 3.33
CA VAL A 40 4.69 -20.43 4.53
C VAL A 40 5.61 -19.24 4.21
N LYS A 41 6.32 -19.31 3.08
CA LYS A 41 7.18 -18.21 2.61
C LYS A 41 6.38 -16.92 2.41
N ALA A 42 5.20 -17.02 1.80
CA ALA A 42 4.32 -15.87 1.61
C ALA A 42 3.85 -15.26 2.92
N ARG A 43 3.57 -16.09 3.95
CA ARG A 43 3.21 -15.61 5.28
C ARG A 43 4.37 -14.86 5.93
N VAL A 44 5.59 -15.39 5.86
CA VAL A 44 6.81 -14.71 6.36
C VAL A 44 7.03 -13.38 5.64
N PHE A 45 6.91 -13.38 4.31
CA PHE A 45 7.03 -12.17 3.49
C PHE A 45 5.99 -11.11 3.85
N ASN A 46 4.72 -11.49 3.92
CA ASN A 46 3.61 -10.59 4.23
C ASN A 46 3.68 -10.06 5.67
N ALA A 47 4.27 -10.81 6.61
CA ALA A 47 4.40 -10.40 8.01
C ALA A 47 5.59 -9.46 8.26
N HIS A 48 6.70 -9.61 7.53
CA HIS A 48 7.94 -8.88 7.83
C HIS A 48 8.35 -7.90 6.73
N VAL A 49 8.46 -8.38 5.50
CA VAL A 49 8.98 -7.60 4.37
C VAL A 49 7.97 -6.56 3.90
N LEU A 50 6.69 -6.96 3.82
CA LEU A 50 5.63 -6.09 3.35
C LEU A 50 5.37 -4.88 4.27
N PRO A 51 5.33 -5.01 5.62
CA PRO A 51 5.26 -3.86 6.51
C PRO A 51 6.50 -2.97 6.43
N ALA A 52 7.70 -3.53 6.28
CA ALA A 52 8.92 -2.73 6.11
C ALA A 52 8.89 -1.84 4.86
N LEU A 53 8.30 -2.35 3.77
CA LEU A 53 8.11 -1.60 2.52
C LEU A 53 6.99 -0.56 2.59
N THR A 54 5.93 -0.84 3.34
CA THR A 54 4.69 -0.03 3.35
C THR A 54 4.54 0.87 4.58
N TYR A 55 5.52 0.85 5.49
CA TYR A 55 5.49 1.73 6.65
C TYR A 55 5.44 3.20 6.21
N GLY A 56 4.49 3.96 6.77
CA GLY A 56 4.28 5.36 6.42
C GLY A 56 3.48 5.58 5.12
N SER A 57 3.05 4.50 4.44
CA SER A 57 2.33 4.60 3.17
C SER A 57 0.96 5.30 3.25
N GLY A 58 0.38 5.38 4.45
CA GLY A 58 -0.85 6.14 4.71
C GLY A 58 -0.69 7.65 4.50
N THR A 59 0.51 8.21 4.68
CA THR A 59 0.79 9.65 4.61
C THR A 59 1.50 10.06 3.32
N TRP A 60 1.76 9.13 2.41
CA TRP A 60 2.42 9.42 1.14
C TRP A 60 1.44 9.97 0.10
N SER A 61 1.79 11.11 -0.49
CA SER A 61 1.16 11.65 -1.70
C SER A 61 1.58 10.79 -2.90
N THR A 62 0.96 9.62 -3.06
CA THR A 62 1.47 8.60 -3.98
C THR A 62 1.41 9.05 -5.44
N ILE A 63 2.59 9.27 -6.01
CA ILE A 63 2.81 9.49 -7.43
C ILE A 63 3.03 8.10 -8.09
N LYS A 64 2.60 7.94 -9.35
CA LYS A 64 2.64 6.64 -10.07
C LYS A 64 4.05 6.08 -10.25
N GLU A 65 5.08 6.91 -10.17
CA GLU A 65 6.46 6.47 -10.33
C GLU A 65 6.95 5.67 -9.11
N GLU A 66 6.50 6.06 -7.92
CA GLU A 66 6.85 5.53 -6.62
C GLU A 66 6.16 4.18 -6.43
N GLU A 67 4.89 4.07 -6.87
CA GLU A 67 4.20 2.79 -6.98
C GLU A 67 4.98 1.80 -7.86
N ARG A 68 5.49 2.28 -9.00
CA ARG A 68 6.31 1.46 -9.90
C ARG A 68 7.62 1.04 -9.22
N LYS A 69 8.30 1.95 -8.50
CA LYS A 69 9.53 1.64 -7.74
C LYS A 69 9.28 0.57 -6.66
N LEU A 70 8.18 0.68 -5.90
CA LEU A 70 7.80 -0.31 -4.88
C LEU A 70 7.43 -1.65 -5.51
N THR A 71 6.61 -1.63 -6.57
CA THR A 71 6.18 -2.85 -7.29
C THR A 71 7.38 -3.59 -7.88
N SER A 72 8.31 -2.88 -8.53
CA SER A 72 9.53 -3.47 -9.08
C SER A 72 10.41 -4.08 -7.99
N THR A 73 10.50 -3.43 -6.83
CA THR A 73 11.24 -3.93 -5.68
C THR A 73 10.64 -5.23 -5.13
N GLN A 74 9.33 -5.24 -4.90
CA GLN A 74 8.63 -6.44 -4.46
C GLN A 74 8.81 -7.59 -5.47
N ARG A 75 8.63 -7.32 -6.78
CA ARG A 75 8.80 -8.33 -7.83
C ARG A 75 10.20 -8.93 -7.85
N ALA A 76 11.23 -8.13 -7.63
CA ALA A 76 12.61 -8.61 -7.55
C ALA A 76 12.80 -9.56 -6.36
N MET A 77 12.26 -9.22 -5.18
CA MET A 77 12.32 -10.08 -3.99
C MET A 77 11.57 -11.40 -4.20
N VAL A 78 10.35 -11.34 -4.74
CA VAL A 78 9.53 -12.54 -4.99
C VAL A 78 10.17 -13.44 -6.05
N ARG A 79 10.79 -12.88 -7.09
CA ARG A 79 11.58 -13.67 -8.07
C ARG A 79 12.75 -14.40 -7.42
N LYS A 80 13.47 -13.73 -6.51
CA LYS A 80 14.57 -14.34 -5.74
C LYS A 80 14.04 -15.48 -4.84
N MET A 81 12.92 -15.26 -4.16
CA MET A 81 12.24 -16.27 -3.33
C MET A 81 11.82 -17.53 -4.13
N CYS A 82 11.42 -17.37 -5.39
CA CYS A 82 11.06 -18.47 -6.28
C CYS A 82 12.23 -19.07 -7.08
N ALA A 83 13.46 -18.55 -6.92
CA ALA A 83 14.60 -18.87 -7.77
C ALA A 83 14.32 -18.72 -9.28
N VAL A 84 13.46 -17.76 -9.67
CA VAL A 84 13.10 -17.50 -11.07
C VAL A 84 13.88 -16.31 -11.60
N THR A 85 14.76 -16.57 -12.56
CA THR A 85 15.44 -15.54 -13.36
C THR A 85 14.53 -14.95 -14.45
N LEU A 86 14.97 -13.85 -15.09
CA LEU A 86 14.25 -13.26 -16.23
C LEU A 86 14.22 -14.17 -17.46
N MET A 87 15.15 -15.12 -17.58
CA MET A 87 15.26 -16.03 -18.72
C MET A 87 14.08 -16.99 -18.85
N HIS A 88 13.43 -17.33 -17.73
CA HIS A 88 12.26 -18.23 -17.76
C HIS A 88 11.02 -17.56 -18.38
N LYS A 89 11.06 -16.27 -18.70
CA LYS A 89 9.95 -15.49 -19.33
C LYS A 89 8.60 -15.64 -18.63
N ILE A 90 8.61 -15.97 -17.33
CA ILE A 90 7.37 -16.14 -16.55
C ILE A 90 6.78 -14.76 -16.24
N PRO A 91 5.48 -14.54 -16.55
CA PRO A 91 4.83 -13.28 -16.29
C PRO A 91 4.67 -13.04 -14.78
N ALA A 92 4.68 -11.77 -14.36
CA ALA A 92 4.60 -11.41 -12.95
C ALA A 92 3.27 -11.84 -12.30
N SER A 93 2.18 -11.89 -13.08
CA SER A 93 0.87 -12.40 -12.65
C SER A 93 0.95 -13.88 -12.23
N GLU A 94 1.65 -14.69 -13.00
CA GLU A 94 1.82 -16.13 -12.70
C GLU A 94 2.69 -16.34 -11.46
N ILE A 95 3.77 -15.58 -11.30
CA ILE A 95 4.60 -15.62 -10.08
C ILE A 95 3.76 -15.24 -8.86
N ARG A 96 2.91 -14.22 -8.97
CA ARG A 96 1.99 -13.81 -7.89
C ARG A 96 0.98 -14.91 -7.58
N ARG A 97 0.38 -15.54 -8.59
CA ARG A 97 -0.57 -16.65 -8.42
C ARG A 97 0.05 -17.83 -7.67
N ARG A 98 1.29 -18.19 -8.01
CA ARG A 98 2.02 -19.30 -7.37
C ARG A 98 2.42 -19.00 -5.93
N THR A 99 2.80 -17.75 -5.63
CA THR A 99 3.33 -17.38 -4.32
C THR A 99 2.26 -16.96 -3.33
N GLY A 100 1.14 -16.37 -3.77
CA GLY A 100 0.11 -15.88 -2.85
C GLY A 100 0.57 -14.69 -1.98
N VAL A 101 1.64 -14.00 -2.37
CA VAL A 101 2.10 -12.78 -1.70
C VAL A 101 1.12 -11.63 -1.98
N ARG A 102 0.83 -10.82 -0.96
CA ARG A 102 -0.07 -9.66 -1.08
C ARG A 102 0.60 -8.55 -1.88
N ASP A 103 -0.17 -7.84 -2.68
CA ASP A 103 0.36 -6.72 -3.47
C ASP A 103 0.74 -5.53 -2.57
N VAL A 104 1.90 -4.94 -2.84
CA VAL A 104 2.34 -3.72 -2.14
C VAL A 104 1.40 -2.56 -2.39
N ILE A 105 0.82 -2.48 -3.59
CA ILE A 105 -0.10 -1.40 -3.95
C ILE A 105 -1.43 -1.55 -3.20
N GLU A 106 -1.98 -2.76 -3.18
CA GLU A 106 -3.18 -3.09 -2.40
C GLU A 106 -2.98 -2.81 -0.91
N THR A 107 -1.82 -3.20 -0.36
CA THR A 107 -1.48 -2.95 1.05
C THR A 107 -1.33 -1.46 1.36
N THR A 108 -0.76 -0.69 0.42
CA THR A 108 -0.66 0.76 0.53
C THR A 108 -2.06 1.40 0.52
N TYR A 109 -2.93 0.95 -0.39
CA TYR A 109 -4.31 1.43 -0.47
C TYR A 109 -5.10 1.10 0.80
N ASP A 110 -4.95 -0.11 1.32
CA ASP A 110 -5.55 -0.50 2.61
C ASP A 110 -5.03 0.34 3.78
N SER A 111 -3.74 0.64 3.79
CA SER A 111 -3.13 1.50 4.82
C SER A 111 -3.70 2.92 4.76
N LYS A 112 -3.90 3.47 3.55
CA LYS A 112 -4.57 4.75 3.35
C LYS A 112 -6.03 4.74 3.82
N LYS A 113 -6.79 3.72 3.46
CA LYS A 113 -8.18 3.55 3.93
C LYS A 113 -8.24 3.49 5.46
N ARG A 114 -7.34 2.72 6.08
CA ARG A 114 -7.25 2.63 7.56
C ARG A 114 -6.92 3.98 8.19
N TRP A 115 -5.98 4.72 7.61
CA TRP A 115 -5.62 6.06 8.07
C TRP A 115 -6.78 7.05 7.92
N ALA A 116 -7.43 7.10 6.76
CA ALA A 116 -8.61 7.94 6.54
C ALA A 116 -9.74 7.60 7.54
N GLY A 117 -10.02 6.32 7.75
CA GLY A 117 -11.01 5.88 8.75
C GLY A 117 -10.61 6.27 10.17
N HIS A 118 -9.32 6.22 10.51
CA HIS A 118 -8.83 6.68 11.81
C HIS A 118 -9.03 8.20 11.98
N VAL A 119 -8.72 9.00 10.95
CA VAL A 119 -8.96 10.45 10.92
C VAL A 119 -10.44 10.79 11.10
N VAL A 120 -11.35 10.06 10.46
CA VAL A 120 -12.81 10.27 10.64
C VAL A 120 -13.27 9.95 12.07
N ARG A 121 -12.66 8.97 12.74
CA ARG A 121 -12.98 8.62 14.13
C ARG A 121 -12.37 9.56 15.17
N LEU A 122 -11.39 10.39 14.79
CA LEU A 122 -10.80 11.39 15.67
C LEU A 122 -11.81 12.53 15.91
N ASN A 123 -12.51 12.47 17.05
CA ASN A 123 -13.51 13.46 17.48
C ASN A 123 -12.90 14.67 18.23
N ASP A 124 -11.60 14.89 18.10
CA ASP A 124 -10.84 15.82 18.95
C ASP A 124 -10.96 17.30 18.51
N ASN A 125 -11.86 17.65 17.59
CA ASN A 125 -12.00 19.00 16.99
C ASN A 125 -10.68 19.64 16.48
N ARG A 126 -9.62 18.84 16.33
CA ARG A 126 -8.32 19.29 15.83
C ARG A 126 -8.44 19.72 14.37
N TRP A 127 -7.55 20.63 13.98
CA TRP A 127 -7.47 21.13 12.60
C TRP A 127 -7.46 20.01 11.55
N THR A 128 -6.85 18.87 11.85
CA THR A 128 -6.84 17.69 10.97
C THR A 128 -8.24 17.14 10.68
N SER A 129 -9.11 17.02 11.69
CA SER A 129 -10.50 16.57 11.49
C SER A 129 -11.32 17.67 10.80
N ARG A 130 -11.09 18.94 11.18
CA ARG A 130 -11.79 20.10 10.60
C ARG A 130 -11.47 20.31 9.12
N VAL A 131 -10.21 20.20 8.72
CA VAL A 131 -9.76 20.35 7.32
C VAL A 131 -10.26 19.20 6.45
N ASN A 132 -10.29 17.96 6.97
CA ASN A 132 -10.83 16.82 6.23
C ASN A 132 -12.36 16.90 6.09
N ASN A 133 -13.07 17.42 7.09
CA ASN A 133 -14.51 17.66 7.03
C ASN A 133 -14.87 19.04 6.43
N TRP A 134 -13.88 19.80 5.96
CA TRP A 134 -14.10 21.17 5.49
C TRP A 134 -14.76 21.18 4.11
N TYR A 135 -15.87 21.93 3.99
CA TYR A 135 -16.69 22.01 2.79
C TYR A 135 -16.88 23.48 2.36
N PRO A 136 -16.67 23.85 1.09
CA PRO A 136 -17.15 25.10 0.55
C PRO A 136 -18.67 24.99 0.33
N ARG A 137 -19.44 25.48 1.30
CA ARG A 137 -20.92 25.60 1.35
C ARG A 137 -21.69 25.19 0.07
N GLY A 138 -22.30 24.00 0.06
CA GLY A 138 -23.24 23.58 -1.01
C GLY A 138 -23.58 22.08 -1.00
N ASN A 139 -24.59 21.71 -0.22
CA ASN A 139 -25.29 20.42 -0.08
C ASN A 139 -25.00 19.28 -1.09
N GLU A 140 -24.15 18.33 -0.70
CA GLU A 140 -24.38 16.87 -0.68
C GLU A 140 -23.11 16.15 -0.18
N LEU A 141 -23.28 15.20 0.76
CA LEU A 141 -22.21 14.48 1.46
C LEU A 141 -21.61 13.39 0.57
N VAL A 142 -20.36 13.54 0.14
CA VAL A 142 -19.57 12.45 -0.45
C VAL A 142 -18.14 12.53 0.08
N ILE A 143 -17.68 11.50 0.80
CA ILE A 143 -16.27 11.35 1.14
C ILE A 143 -15.53 10.97 -0.16
N VAL A 144 -15.01 11.96 -0.90
CA VAL A 144 -14.18 11.72 -2.09
C VAL A 144 -12.73 11.54 -1.66
N ILE A 145 -12.35 10.32 -1.27
CA ILE A 145 -10.92 9.96 -1.25
C ILE A 145 -10.49 9.85 -2.72
N ARG A 146 -9.97 10.95 -3.28
CA ARG A 146 -9.53 11.01 -4.68
C ARG A 146 -8.24 10.20 -4.86
N CYS A 147 -8.35 8.88 -4.96
CA CYS A 147 -7.25 8.01 -5.33
C CYS A 147 -7.10 8.01 -6.86
N LYS A 148 -6.13 8.76 -7.40
CA LYS A 148 -5.84 8.79 -8.85
C LYS A 148 -5.13 7.51 -9.31
N SER A 149 -5.83 6.37 -9.33
CA SER A 149 -5.47 5.23 -10.19
C SER A 149 -6.73 4.40 -10.52
N LYS A 150 -6.94 4.11 -11.81
CA LYS A 150 -8.23 3.93 -12.49
C LYS A 150 -8.97 2.59 -12.21
N LYS A 151 -10.30 2.70 -12.38
CA LYS A 151 -11.36 1.70 -12.72
C LYS A 151 -11.93 0.84 -11.59
N VAL A 152 -12.93 1.38 -10.90
CA VAL A 152 -14.14 0.62 -10.53
C VAL A 152 -15.34 1.56 -10.71
N ASN A 153 -16.28 1.21 -11.58
CA ASN A 153 -17.59 1.86 -11.64
C ASN A 153 -18.30 1.53 -10.32
N LEU A 154 -18.57 2.54 -9.49
CA LEU A 154 -19.53 2.43 -8.40
C LEU A 154 -20.70 3.32 -8.79
N GLU A 155 -21.77 2.66 -9.20
CA GLU A 155 -23.09 3.24 -9.38
C GLU A 155 -23.50 4.02 -8.13
N VAL A 156 -23.90 5.26 -8.36
CA VAL A 156 -24.50 6.14 -7.37
C VAL A 156 -25.89 5.60 -7.09
N GLN A 157 -26.05 4.79 -6.05
CA GLN A 157 -27.39 4.48 -5.52
C GLN A 157 -27.93 5.71 -4.79
N ARG A 158 -28.74 6.45 -5.52
CA ARG A 158 -29.65 7.49 -5.03
C ARG A 158 -30.68 6.81 -4.09
N SER A 159 -30.51 6.94 -2.79
CA SER A 159 -31.58 6.62 -1.82
C SER A 159 -32.26 7.91 -1.39
N GLU A 160 -33.57 7.89 -1.47
CA GLU A 160 -34.45 9.04 -1.33
C GLU A 160 -34.54 9.56 0.10
N LYS A 161 -34.85 10.86 0.18
CA LYS A 161 -35.04 11.65 1.39
C LYS A 161 -36.08 11.00 2.33
N PHE A 162 -35.72 10.83 3.60
CA PHE A 162 -36.69 10.87 4.69
C PHE A 162 -36.36 12.05 5.59
N ILE A 163 -37.11 13.13 5.39
CA ILE A 163 -37.29 14.20 6.36
C ILE A 163 -38.31 13.68 7.36
N LEU A 164 -37.97 13.65 8.65
CA LEU A 164 -38.96 13.78 9.71
C LEU A 164 -38.47 14.83 10.71
N LYS A 165 -39.43 15.67 11.08
CA LYS A 165 -39.38 16.97 11.76
C LYS A 165 -38.50 17.06 13.00
#